data_AF-A0A8J8F735-F1
#
_entry.id   AF-A0A8J8F735-F1
#
_cell.length_a   1.000
_cell.length_b   1.000
_cell.length_c   1.000
_cell.angle_alpha   90.00
_cell.angle_beta   90.00
_cell.angle_gamma   90.00
#
_symmetry.space_group_name_H-M   'P 1'
#
loop_
_entity.id
_entity.type
_entity.pdbx_description
1 polymer ?
#
loop_
_entity_poly.entity_id
_entity_poly.type
_entity_poly.pdbx_seq_one_letter_code
_entity_poly.pdbx_strand_id
1 'polypeptide(L)'
;MDDHQFLESEWDYCLVLDACRYDVFEDVYDDYLEGDLEKRRSPGSSTPEWAYRTFTGEHDIAYFSGNPFINDLGIPLNELKWGASCDYDWTASDHIDRVFDVWKTRWDDDLGTVPPDGLAAAMRDHPDAVERADRTVLHYMQPHAPYLSRGSGQKLKQIQKGIRRQGEENDTDARTDGAGAGALSAIGETIRPKLERRLEGSELAQKAGLWLELDPADLLRSGTRDAALELYEANLRIALEEVAALADDLDGRVVVTADHGEA
;
A
#
# COMPACT_ATOMS: atom_id res chain seq x y z
N MET A 1 -22.47 17.91 -1.66
CA MET A 1 -21.12 17.33 -1.55
C MET A 1 -20.47 17.63 -2.86
N ASP A 2 -19.41 18.41 -2.80
CA ASP A 2 -18.69 18.85 -3.97
C ASP A 2 -17.67 17.79 -4.38
N ASP A 3 -17.25 17.83 -5.63
CA ASP A 3 -16.25 16.90 -6.14
C ASP A 3 -14.87 17.21 -5.55
N HIS A 4 -14.07 16.17 -5.35
CA HIS A 4 -12.68 16.30 -4.93
C HIS A 4 -11.83 16.74 -6.11
N GLN A 5 -11.26 17.95 -6.01
CA GLN A 5 -10.43 18.56 -7.04
C GLN A 5 -8.95 18.45 -6.65
N PHE A 6 -8.38 17.24 -6.71
CA PHE A 6 -7.06 16.94 -6.16
C PHE A 6 -5.95 17.81 -6.79
N LEU A 7 -5.88 17.89 -8.11
CA LEU A 7 -4.84 18.64 -8.80
C LEU A 7 -5.12 20.15 -8.82
N GLU A 8 -6.39 20.56 -8.89
CA GLU A 8 -6.78 21.98 -8.96
C GLU A 8 -6.71 22.67 -7.59
N SER A 9 -6.71 21.90 -6.50
CA SER A 9 -6.50 22.45 -5.17
C SER A 9 -5.05 22.92 -4.99
N GLU A 10 -4.87 23.93 -4.15
CA GLU A 10 -3.56 24.44 -3.77
C GLU A 10 -3.02 23.63 -2.58
N TRP A 11 -1.87 23.00 -2.74
CA TRP A 11 -1.11 22.29 -1.70
C TRP A 11 0.34 22.10 -2.16
N ASP A 12 1.26 22.04 -1.20
CA ASP A 12 2.67 21.69 -1.42
C ASP A 12 2.90 20.21 -1.09
N TYR A 13 2.20 19.72 -0.05
CA TYR A 13 2.24 18.33 0.41
C TYR A 13 0.83 17.75 0.50
N CYS A 14 0.63 16.56 -0.06
CA CYS A 14 -0.63 15.83 0.06
C CYS A 14 -0.42 14.44 0.68
N LEU A 15 -1.06 14.20 1.82
CA LEU A 15 -1.03 12.94 2.56
C LEU A 15 -2.32 12.18 2.25
N VAL A 16 -2.23 11.14 1.42
CA VAL A 16 -3.39 10.40 0.89
C VAL A 16 -3.57 9.10 1.67
N LEU A 17 -4.76 8.88 2.22
CA LEU A 17 -5.16 7.66 2.93
C LEU A 17 -5.98 6.74 2.01
N ASP A 18 -5.56 5.49 1.84
CA ASP A 18 -6.25 4.49 1.01
C ASP A 18 -7.59 4.05 1.61
N ALA A 19 -8.65 4.10 0.80
CA ALA A 19 -10.01 3.73 1.18
C ALA A 19 -10.52 4.40 2.47
N CYS A 20 -10.19 5.66 2.71
CA CYS A 20 -10.56 6.37 3.93
C CYS A 20 -12.02 6.86 3.94
N ARG A 21 -12.80 6.38 4.90
CA ARG A 21 -14.21 6.75 5.09
C ARG A 21 -14.30 8.08 5.81
N TYR A 22 -15.06 8.99 5.21
CA TYR A 22 -15.28 10.30 5.79
C TYR A 22 -15.92 10.26 7.19
N ASP A 23 -16.92 9.40 7.43
CA ASP A 23 -17.60 9.34 8.73
C ASP A 23 -16.64 8.92 9.86
N VAL A 24 -15.84 7.88 9.62
CA VAL A 24 -14.84 7.41 10.60
C VAL A 24 -13.69 8.42 10.77
N PHE A 25 -13.26 9.08 9.68
CA PHE A 25 -12.23 10.12 9.75
C PHE A 25 -12.72 11.34 10.52
N GLU A 26 -13.93 11.82 10.25
CA GLU A 26 -14.57 12.94 10.96
C GLU A 26 -14.66 12.68 12.46
N ASP A 27 -15.02 11.45 12.86
CA ASP A 27 -15.15 11.07 14.28
C ASP A 27 -13.84 11.12 15.07
N VAL A 28 -12.68 11.01 14.40
CA VAL A 28 -11.35 10.98 15.05
C VAL A 28 -10.48 12.18 14.67
N TYR A 29 -10.92 13.04 13.75
CA TYR A 29 -10.13 14.13 13.18
C TYR A 29 -9.55 15.06 14.24
N ASP A 30 -10.40 15.55 15.14
CA ASP A 30 -10.03 16.50 16.20
C ASP A 30 -9.03 15.94 17.23
N ASP A 31 -8.80 14.61 17.25
CA ASP A 31 -7.78 13.98 18.11
C ASP A 31 -6.35 14.15 17.55
N TYR A 32 -6.21 14.41 16.25
CA TYR A 32 -4.92 14.32 15.54
C TYR A 32 -4.55 15.55 14.71
N LEU A 33 -5.53 16.23 14.11
CA LEU A 33 -5.28 17.28 13.12
C LEU A 33 -6.05 18.55 13.47
N GLU A 34 -5.51 19.68 13.04
CA GLU A 34 -6.16 20.99 13.10
C GLU A 34 -6.30 21.57 11.69
N GLY A 35 -7.42 22.25 11.39
CA GLY A 35 -7.66 22.85 10.08
C GLY A 35 -9.11 22.82 9.63
N ASP A 36 -9.30 22.94 8.31
CA ASP A 36 -10.63 22.90 7.67
C ASP A 36 -10.95 21.48 7.19
N LEU A 37 -11.96 20.85 7.81
CA LEU A 37 -12.46 19.54 7.42
C LEU A 37 -13.64 19.66 6.45
N GLU A 38 -13.54 19.00 5.29
CA GLU A 38 -14.59 19.03 4.27
C GLU A 38 -14.92 17.64 3.72
N LYS A 39 -16.22 17.39 3.50
CA LYS A 39 -16.68 16.20 2.80
C LYS A 39 -16.66 16.39 1.29
N ARG A 40 -15.81 15.62 0.60
CA ARG A 40 -15.67 15.64 -0.87
C ARG A 40 -16.01 14.29 -1.50
N ARG A 41 -16.50 14.32 -2.75
CA ARG A 41 -16.74 13.12 -3.56
C ARG A 41 -15.47 12.78 -4.34
N SER A 42 -14.86 11.63 -4.05
CA SER A 42 -13.74 11.13 -4.85
C SER A 42 -14.15 10.89 -6.31
N PRO A 43 -13.27 11.17 -7.29
CA PRO A 43 -13.50 10.78 -8.68
C PRO A 43 -13.46 9.26 -8.89
N GLY A 44 -12.94 8.47 -7.94
CA GLY A 44 -12.86 7.02 -8.03
C GLY A 44 -13.45 6.27 -6.84
N SER A 45 -13.69 4.98 -7.04
CA SER A 45 -14.12 4.01 -6.03
C SER A 45 -13.03 3.01 -5.66
N SER A 46 -11.87 3.12 -6.31
CA SER A 46 -10.65 2.35 -6.07
C SER A 46 -9.44 3.17 -6.47
N THR A 47 -8.25 2.86 -5.93
CA THR A 47 -7.01 3.54 -6.31
C THR A 47 -6.76 3.57 -7.83
N PRO A 48 -6.92 2.46 -8.60
CA PRO A 48 -6.76 2.50 -10.06
C PRO A 48 -7.69 3.50 -10.75
N GLU A 49 -8.98 3.52 -10.36
CA GLU A 49 -9.96 4.43 -10.95
C GLU A 49 -9.68 5.89 -10.55
N TRP A 50 -9.31 6.11 -9.28
CA TRP A 50 -8.93 7.43 -8.77
C TRP A 50 -7.71 7.97 -9.51
N ALA A 51 -6.66 7.17 -9.67
CA ALA A 51 -5.44 7.55 -10.36
C ALA A 51 -5.69 7.89 -11.83
N TYR A 52 -6.40 6.99 -12.54
CA TYR A 52 -6.78 7.17 -13.94
C TYR A 52 -7.56 8.47 -14.18
N ARG A 53 -8.47 8.83 -13.26
CA ARG A 53 -9.30 10.04 -13.39
C ARG A 53 -8.63 11.31 -12.87
N THR A 54 -7.69 11.19 -11.94
CA THR A 54 -7.03 12.32 -11.30
C THR A 54 -5.84 12.81 -12.12
N PHE A 55 -4.94 11.91 -12.49
CA PHE A 55 -3.67 12.27 -13.14
C PHE A 55 -3.84 12.23 -14.65
N THR A 56 -4.29 13.35 -15.21
CA THR A 56 -4.40 13.55 -16.66
C THR A 56 -3.33 14.52 -17.16
N GLY A 57 -2.45 14.05 -18.03
CA GLY A 57 -1.27 14.81 -18.48
C GLY A 57 -0.04 14.53 -17.63
N GLU A 58 0.98 15.38 -17.74
CA GLU A 58 2.25 15.25 -17.02
C GLU A 58 2.29 16.22 -15.82
N HIS A 59 2.78 15.76 -14.68
CA HIS A 59 2.80 16.51 -13.42
C HIS A 59 4.16 16.39 -12.73
N ASP A 60 4.74 17.53 -12.32
CA ASP A 60 5.96 17.59 -11.52
C ASP A 60 5.65 17.30 -10.04
N ILE A 61 5.48 16.01 -9.75
CA ILE A 61 5.17 15.49 -8.42
C ILE A 61 6.22 14.46 -8.02
N ALA A 62 6.73 14.60 -6.80
CA ALA A 62 7.42 13.52 -6.08
C ALA A 62 6.37 12.67 -5.33
N TYR A 63 6.10 11.46 -5.81
CA TYR A 63 5.05 10.58 -5.31
C TYR A 63 5.63 9.38 -4.57
N PHE A 64 5.47 9.35 -3.25
CA PHE A 64 5.87 8.24 -2.39
C PHE A 64 4.68 7.30 -2.20
N SER A 65 4.71 6.14 -2.86
CA SER A 65 3.57 5.22 -2.85
C SER A 65 3.78 4.00 -1.96
N GLY A 66 2.96 3.88 -0.92
CA GLY A 66 2.71 2.63 -0.21
C GLY A 66 1.76 1.69 -0.97
N ASN A 67 1.06 2.20 -1.99
CA ASN A 67 0.10 1.45 -2.78
C ASN A 67 0.69 0.99 -4.12
N PRO A 68 0.73 -0.31 -4.41
CA PRO A 68 1.38 -0.81 -5.63
C PRO A 68 0.69 -0.33 -6.91
N PHE A 69 -0.58 0.09 -6.91
CA PHE A 69 -1.21 0.61 -8.13
C PHE A 69 -0.59 1.92 -8.64
N ILE A 70 0.14 2.67 -7.79
CA ILE A 70 0.96 3.81 -8.21
C ILE A 70 2.43 3.40 -8.10
N ASN A 71 3.07 3.08 -9.23
CA ASN A 71 4.42 2.52 -9.25
C ASN A 71 5.25 2.99 -10.46
N ASP A 72 6.58 2.88 -10.35
CA ASP A 72 7.54 3.23 -11.40
C ASP A 72 7.96 2.03 -12.28
N LEU A 73 7.15 0.97 -12.36
CA LEU A 73 7.53 -0.20 -13.16
C LEU A 73 7.34 0.00 -14.67
N GLY A 74 6.67 1.06 -15.09
CA GLY A 74 6.32 1.31 -16.49
C GLY A 74 5.33 0.30 -17.05
N ILE A 75 4.50 -0.30 -16.18
CA ILE A 75 3.48 -1.30 -16.55
C ILE A 75 2.11 -0.65 -16.43
N PRO A 76 1.29 -0.63 -17.49
CA PRO A 76 -0.08 -0.11 -17.44
C PRO A 76 -0.94 -0.87 -16.43
N LEU A 77 -1.90 -0.18 -15.80
CA LEU A 77 -2.81 -0.76 -14.81
C LEU A 77 -3.58 -1.97 -15.34
N ASN A 78 -3.95 -1.99 -16.61
CA ASN A 78 -4.63 -3.13 -17.25
C ASN A 78 -3.75 -4.37 -17.47
N GLU A 79 -2.43 -4.23 -17.33
CA GLU A 79 -1.45 -5.32 -17.38
C GLU A 79 -0.97 -5.76 -15.98
N LEU A 80 -1.21 -4.94 -14.96
CA LEU A 80 -0.88 -5.28 -13.57
C LEU A 80 -1.82 -6.36 -13.03
N LYS A 81 -1.24 -7.52 -12.71
CA LYS A 81 -1.96 -8.67 -12.14
C LYS A 81 -1.74 -8.80 -10.64
N TRP A 82 -2.09 -7.76 -9.89
CA TRP A 82 -1.83 -7.70 -8.46
C TRP A 82 -3.06 -7.93 -7.59
N GLY A 83 -4.14 -8.54 -8.09
CA GLY A 83 -5.30 -8.94 -7.27
C GLY A 83 -6.56 -8.08 -7.49
N ALA A 84 -6.44 -6.99 -8.25
CA ALA A 84 -7.56 -6.38 -8.95
C ALA A 84 -7.12 -6.10 -10.40
N SER A 85 -7.68 -6.85 -11.36
CA SER A 85 -7.56 -6.47 -12.77
C SER A 85 -8.54 -5.34 -13.04
N CYS A 86 -8.04 -4.23 -13.59
CA CYS A 86 -8.88 -3.16 -14.12
C CYS A 86 -8.59 -2.99 -15.61
N ASP A 87 -9.45 -2.29 -16.33
CA ASP A 87 -9.31 -2.09 -17.78
C ASP A 87 -8.70 -0.71 -18.12
N TYR A 88 -8.02 -0.08 -17.15
CA TYR A 88 -7.43 1.25 -17.34
C TYR A 88 -6.07 1.14 -18.05
N ASP A 89 -5.99 1.70 -19.24
CA ASP A 89 -4.74 1.92 -19.97
C ASP A 89 -4.06 3.20 -19.43
N TRP A 90 -3.34 3.05 -18.31
CA TRP A 90 -2.72 4.15 -17.57
C TRP A 90 -1.47 3.65 -16.84
N THR A 91 -0.39 4.40 -16.92
CA THR A 91 0.89 4.08 -16.28
C THR A 91 1.34 5.28 -15.45
N ALA A 92 1.63 5.09 -14.16
CA ALA A 92 1.94 6.23 -13.28
C ALA A 92 3.13 7.07 -13.76
N SER A 93 4.19 6.42 -14.25
CA SER A 93 5.40 7.08 -14.77
C SER A 93 5.18 7.91 -16.04
N ASP A 94 4.04 7.75 -16.73
CA ASP A 94 3.69 8.59 -17.89
C ASP A 94 3.03 9.91 -17.46
N HIS A 95 2.62 10.01 -16.18
CA HIS A 95 1.84 11.13 -15.65
C HIS A 95 2.52 11.86 -14.49
N ILE A 96 3.38 11.17 -13.74
CA ILE A 96 4.02 11.65 -12.51
C ILE A 96 5.53 11.62 -12.71
N ASP A 97 6.20 12.77 -12.57
CA ASP A 97 7.64 12.91 -12.83
C ASP A 97 8.49 11.92 -12.05
N ARG A 98 8.18 11.69 -10.75
CA ARG A 98 8.94 10.79 -9.89
C ARG A 98 8.01 9.96 -9.01
N VAL A 99 8.00 8.65 -9.22
CA VAL A 99 7.30 7.70 -8.36
C VAL A 99 8.32 6.88 -7.55
N PHE A 100 8.14 6.84 -6.23
CA PHE A 100 8.94 6.04 -5.31
C PHE A 100 8.12 4.85 -4.85
N ASP A 101 8.54 3.63 -5.23
CA ASP A 101 7.93 2.37 -4.83
C ASP A 101 8.23 2.04 -3.35
N VAL A 102 7.57 2.75 -2.43
CA VAL A 102 7.73 2.55 -0.98
C VAL A 102 7.22 1.17 -0.57
N TRP A 103 6.15 0.71 -1.20
CA TRP A 103 5.62 -0.66 -1.10
C TRP A 103 6.66 -1.76 -1.38
N LYS A 104 7.70 -1.45 -2.15
CA LYS A 104 8.79 -2.38 -2.46
C LYS A 104 9.97 -2.26 -1.50
N THR A 105 10.26 -1.04 -1.04
CA THR A 105 11.50 -0.73 -0.29
C THR A 105 11.33 -0.74 1.22
N ARG A 106 10.10 -0.55 1.72
CA ARG A 106 9.77 -0.43 3.15
C ARG A 106 8.72 -1.45 3.61
N TRP A 107 8.50 -2.51 2.85
CA TRP A 107 7.57 -3.58 3.21
C TRP A 107 7.98 -4.27 4.53
N ASP A 108 7.04 -4.43 5.47
CA ASP A 108 7.22 -5.28 6.64
C ASP A 108 6.46 -6.60 6.44
N ASP A 109 7.19 -7.71 6.32
CA ASP A 109 6.64 -9.05 6.12
C ASP A 109 5.74 -9.55 7.28
N ASP A 110 5.94 -9.02 8.49
CA ASP A 110 5.12 -9.38 9.65
C ASP A 110 3.80 -8.60 9.66
N LEU A 111 3.79 -7.39 9.11
CA LEU A 111 2.60 -6.56 8.99
C LEU A 111 1.84 -6.80 7.69
N GLY A 112 2.53 -7.30 6.65
CA GLY A 112 1.94 -7.49 5.32
C GLY A 112 1.62 -6.18 4.61
N THR A 113 2.27 -5.08 5.00
CA THR A 113 2.14 -3.75 4.38
C THR A 113 3.34 -2.89 4.73
N VAL A 114 3.39 -1.70 4.16
CA VAL A 114 4.28 -0.63 4.63
C VAL A 114 3.67 -0.03 5.90
N PRO A 115 4.41 0.01 7.02
CA PRO A 115 3.96 0.73 8.20
C PRO A 115 3.95 2.26 7.93
N PRO A 116 3.05 3.05 8.56
CA PRO A 116 2.89 4.46 8.20
C PRO A 116 4.17 5.32 8.30
N ASP A 117 5.06 5.01 9.26
CA ASP A 117 6.36 5.67 9.41
C ASP A 117 7.29 5.45 8.21
N GLY A 118 7.09 4.36 7.47
CA GLY A 118 7.85 4.00 6.27
C GLY A 118 7.73 5.02 5.14
N LEU A 119 6.57 5.69 5.01
CA LEU A 119 6.35 6.76 4.02
C LEU A 119 7.16 8.00 4.38
N ALA A 120 7.06 8.47 5.62
CA ALA A 120 7.81 9.62 6.11
C ALA A 120 9.32 9.37 6.05
N ALA A 121 9.77 8.17 6.41
CA ALA A 121 11.17 7.78 6.28
C ALA A 121 11.62 7.76 4.80
N ALA A 122 10.80 7.22 3.88
CA ALA A 122 11.10 7.24 2.45
C ALA A 122 11.23 8.66 1.90
N MET A 123 10.35 9.58 2.30
CA MET A 123 10.44 11.00 1.93
C MET A 123 11.75 11.62 2.42
N ARG A 124 12.10 11.42 3.70
CA ARG A 124 13.32 11.96 4.31
C ARG A 124 14.62 11.42 3.70
N ASP A 125 14.60 10.22 3.13
CA ASP A 125 15.74 9.64 2.41
C ASP A 125 15.95 10.27 1.00
N HIS A 126 14.99 11.06 0.52
CA HIS A 126 15.01 11.66 -0.82
C HIS A 126 14.79 13.19 -0.79
N PRO A 127 15.58 13.97 -0.01
CA PRO A 127 15.39 15.41 0.12
C PRO A 127 15.52 16.12 -1.24
N ASP A 128 16.52 15.74 -2.02
CA ASP A 128 16.75 16.21 -3.39
C ASP A 128 15.53 16.05 -4.31
N ALA A 129 14.72 15.01 -4.11
CA ALA A 129 13.55 14.78 -4.94
C ALA A 129 12.40 15.69 -4.53
N VAL A 130 12.20 15.84 -3.22
CA VAL A 130 11.20 16.73 -2.61
C VAL A 130 11.50 18.19 -2.96
N GLU A 131 12.75 18.64 -2.83
CA GLU A 131 13.16 20.03 -3.13
C GLU A 131 13.02 20.40 -4.61
N ARG A 132 13.08 19.42 -5.51
CA ARG A 132 13.02 19.62 -6.96
C ARG A 132 11.61 19.52 -7.53
N ALA A 133 10.67 18.92 -6.81
CA ALA A 133 9.31 18.77 -7.31
C ALA A 133 8.47 19.98 -6.91
N ASP A 134 7.53 20.38 -7.76
CA ASP A 134 6.57 21.45 -7.41
C ASP A 134 5.67 21.01 -6.25
N ARG A 135 5.40 19.70 -6.15
CA ARG A 135 4.46 19.10 -5.20
C ARG A 135 4.93 17.72 -4.74
N THR A 136 4.60 17.36 -3.50
CA THR A 136 4.94 16.05 -2.93
C THR A 136 3.68 15.32 -2.46
N VAL A 137 3.57 14.03 -2.78
CA VAL A 137 2.46 13.16 -2.35
C VAL A 137 3.00 11.97 -1.57
N LEU A 138 2.37 11.64 -0.44
CA LEU A 138 2.61 10.41 0.31
C LEU A 138 1.31 9.64 0.38
N HIS A 139 1.26 8.46 -0.24
CA HIS A 139 0.07 7.63 -0.33
C HIS A 139 0.19 6.40 0.58
N TYR A 140 -0.56 6.41 1.68
CA TYR A 140 -0.59 5.38 2.70
C TYR A 140 -1.57 4.27 2.30
N MET A 141 -1.21 3.01 2.58
CA MET A 141 -2.16 1.87 2.47
C MET A 141 -3.21 1.87 3.58
N GLN A 142 -2.97 2.59 4.68
CA GLN A 142 -3.93 2.69 5.76
C GLN A 142 -4.92 3.81 5.48
N PRO A 143 -6.19 3.69 5.93
CA PRO A 143 -6.74 2.66 6.81
C PRO A 143 -7.14 1.33 6.15
N HIS A 144 -7.02 1.18 4.83
CA HIS A 144 -7.31 -0.09 4.14
C HIS A 144 -6.49 -1.26 4.73
N ALA A 145 -6.99 -2.48 4.55
CA ALA A 145 -6.33 -3.68 5.04
C ALA A 145 -4.96 -3.89 4.36
N PRO A 146 -3.96 -4.48 5.04
CA PRO A 146 -3.98 -5.09 6.37
C PRO A 146 -4.26 -4.15 7.55
N TYR A 147 -5.05 -4.63 8.52
CA TYR A 147 -5.26 -3.90 9.77
C TYR A 147 -4.08 -4.10 10.73
N LEU A 148 -3.38 -3.00 11.01
CA LEU A 148 -2.36 -2.95 12.03
C LEU A 148 -3.02 -3.02 13.40
N SER A 149 -2.45 -3.78 14.34
CA SER A 149 -2.85 -3.70 15.74
C SER A 149 -1.66 -3.37 16.64
N ARG A 150 -1.87 -2.48 17.60
CA ARG A 150 -0.83 -2.08 18.56
C ARG A 150 -0.23 -3.32 19.23
N GLY A 151 1.06 -3.57 19.00
CA GLY A 151 1.80 -4.72 19.55
C GLY A 151 1.72 -6.04 18.77
N SER A 152 0.92 -6.15 17.70
CA SER A 152 0.86 -7.37 16.88
C SER A 152 2.09 -7.59 16.02
N GLY A 153 2.82 -6.53 15.66
CA GLY A 153 4.15 -6.65 15.04
C GLY A 153 5.09 -7.52 15.88
N GLN A 154 5.02 -7.49 17.22
CA GLN A 154 5.81 -8.38 18.08
C GLN A 154 5.27 -9.83 18.13
N LYS A 155 3.95 -10.02 18.12
CA LYS A 155 3.35 -11.36 18.12
C LYS A 155 3.52 -12.09 16.78
N LEU A 156 3.29 -11.41 15.66
CA LEU A 156 3.57 -11.93 14.31
C LEU A 156 5.07 -12.19 14.13
N LYS A 157 5.95 -11.27 14.56
CA LYS A 157 7.41 -11.50 14.62
C LYS A 157 7.79 -12.77 15.38
N GLN A 158 7.11 -13.07 16.49
CA GLN A 158 7.37 -14.31 17.25
C GLN A 158 6.85 -15.57 16.55
N ILE A 159 5.68 -15.52 15.92
CA ILE A 159 5.08 -16.64 15.20
C ILE A 159 5.87 -16.95 13.92
N GLN A 160 6.15 -15.94 13.09
CA GLN A 160 6.95 -16.11 11.87
C GLN A 160 8.37 -16.57 12.17
N LYS A 161 9.03 -16.02 13.21
CA LYS A 161 10.35 -16.49 13.65
C LYS A 161 10.32 -17.93 14.17
N GLY A 162 9.20 -18.38 14.76
CA GLY A 162 8.97 -19.78 15.11
C GLY A 162 8.85 -20.69 13.89
N ILE A 163 8.11 -20.25 12.87
CA ILE A 163 7.92 -21.00 11.61
C ILE A 163 9.22 -21.06 10.79
N ARG A 164 9.96 -19.95 10.69
CA ARG A 164 11.24 -19.86 9.98
C ARG A 164 12.30 -20.76 10.62
N ARG A 165 12.31 -20.83 11.96
CA ARG A 165 13.19 -21.73 12.72
C ARG A 165 12.83 -23.21 12.55
N GLN A 166 11.54 -23.54 12.41
CA GLN A 166 11.11 -24.91 12.04
C GLN A 166 11.48 -25.26 10.59
N GLY A 167 11.46 -24.30 9.67
CA GLY A 167 11.94 -24.49 8.30
C GLY A 167 13.45 -24.77 8.22
N GLU A 168 14.25 -24.03 9.00
CA GLU A 168 15.70 -24.21 9.07
C GLU A 168 16.11 -25.50 9.81
N GLU A 169 15.36 -25.94 10.82
CA GLU A 169 15.60 -27.23 11.49
C GLU A 169 15.28 -28.42 10.57
N ASN A 170 14.23 -28.34 9.75
CA ASN A 170 13.85 -29.41 8.82
C ASN A 170 14.81 -29.57 7.62
N ASP A 171 15.58 -28.53 7.25
CA ASP A 171 16.52 -28.58 6.13
C ASP A 171 17.90 -29.15 6.53
N THR A 172 18.13 -29.35 7.84
CA THR A 172 19.37 -29.96 8.35
C THR A 172 19.33 -31.48 8.52
N ASP A 173 18.14 -32.11 8.45
CA ASP A 173 17.96 -33.55 8.61
C ASP A 173 17.82 -34.36 7.30
N ALA A 174 17.92 -33.71 6.13
CA ALA A 174 17.83 -34.39 4.83
C ALA A 174 19.20 -34.85 4.28
N ARG A 175 19.94 -35.66 5.04
CA ARG A 175 21.03 -36.52 4.51
C ARG A 175 21.06 -37.88 5.19
N THR A 176 20.12 -38.76 4.82
CA THR A 176 20.36 -40.22 4.75
C THR A 176 19.23 -40.92 3.98
N ASP A 177 19.60 -41.49 2.84
CA ASP A 177 19.12 -42.71 2.18
C ASP A 177 17.63 -43.12 2.22
N GLY A 178 17.03 -43.15 1.02
CA GLY A 178 16.41 -44.39 0.52
C GLY A 178 14.89 -44.57 0.64
N ALA A 179 14.23 -44.42 -0.52
CA ALA A 179 12.94 -45.00 -0.92
C ALA A 179 11.63 -44.40 -0.36
N GLY A 180 10.94 -43.64 -1.22
CA GLY A 180 9.52 -43.29 -1.03
C GLY A 180 9.07 -41.99 -1.69
N ALA A 181 9.46 -41.70 -2.93
CA ALA A 181 9.03 -40.50 -3.64
C ALA A 181 7.85 -40.81 -4.59
N GLY A 182 6.68 -40.24 -4.29
CA GLY A 182 5.53 -40.30 -5.19
C GLY A 182 4.40 -39.37 -4.75
N ALA A 183 4.36 -38.16 -5.33
CA ALA A 183 3.17 -37.38 -5.74
C ALA A 183 3.42 -35.86 -5.85
N LEU A 184 4.60 -35.42 -6.30
CA LEU A 184 4.79 -34.08 -6.86
C LEU A 184 5.60 -34.19 -8.15
N SER A 185 4.95 -34.68 -9.21
CA SER A 185 5.46 -34.59 -10.58
C SER A 185 4.32 -34.79 -11.56
N ALA A 186 3.66 -33.71 -11.91
CA ALA A 186 2.93 -33.55 -13.16
C ALA A 186 2.50 -32.09 -13.27
N ILE A 187 3.33 -31.29 -13.93
CA ILE A 187 3.02 -30.19 -14.86
C ILE A 187 4.35 -29.45 -15.00
N GLY A 188 5.20 -29.99 -15.86
CA GLY A 188 6.49 -29.44 -16.19
C GLY A 188 6.83 -29.95 -17.57
N GLU A 189 6.52 -29.12 -18.57
CA GLU A 189 7.14 -29.01 -19.90
C GLU A 189 6.10 -28.53 -20.92
N THR A 190 6.16 -27.25 -21.29
CA THR A 190 6.45 -26.77 -22.66
C THR A 190 6.14 -25.26 -22.75
N ILE A 191 7.04 -24.52 -23.43
CA ILE A 191 7.05 -23.07 -23.77
C ILE A 191 7.71 -22.19 -22.67
N ARG A 192 8.78 -21.40 -22.85
CA ARG A 192 9.80 -21.16 -23.89
C ARG A 192 10.93 -20.31 -23.23
N PRO A 193 12.21 -20.51 -23.56
CA PRO A 193 13.34 -19.85 -22.92
C PRO A 193 13.56 -18.41 -23.45
N LYS A 194 13.53 -17.42 -22.55
CA LYS A 194 14.23 -16.10 -22.57
C LYS A 194 13.62 -15.09 -21.56
N LEU A 195 13.38 -15.48 -20.31
CA LEU A 195 12.98 -14.52 -19.26
C LEU A 195 13.79 -14.67 -17.97
N GLU A 196 14.97 -15.27 -18.04
CA GLU A 196 15.83 -15.45 -16.87
C GLU A 196 17.03 -14.52 -16.96
N ARG A 197 16.82 -13.26 -16.53
CA ARG A 197 17.87 -12.43 -15.90
C ARG A 197 17.40 -11.13 -15.22
N ARG A 198 16.12 -10.99 -14.83
CA ARG A 198 15.65 -9.80 -14.08
C ARG A 198 14.63 -10.07 -12.97
N LEU A 199 14.54 -11.28 -12.45
CA LEU A 199 13.48 -11.66 -11.50
C LEU A 199 14.01 -12.20 -10.16
N GLU A 200 14.99 -11.50 -9.56
CA GLU A 200 15.18 -11.59 -8.10
C GLU A 200 14.14 -10.73 -7.34
N GLY A 201 13.41 -9.84 -8.03
CA GLY A 201 12.30 -9.05 -7.47
C GLY A 201 10.93 -9.74 -7.43
N SER A 202 10.87 -11.06 -7.67
CA SER A 202 9.59 -11.76 -7.87
C SER A 202 8.90 -12.26 -6.59
N GLU A 203 9.59 -12.36 -5.45
CA GLU A 203 8.94 -12.74 -4.18
C GLU A 203 8.01 -11.65 -3.64
N LEU A 204 8.38 -10.37 -3.78
CA LEU A 204 7.56 -9.24 -3.29
C LEU A 204 6.31 -9.02 -4.14
N ALA A 205 6.43 -9.14 -5.47
CA ALA A 205 5.29 -9.02 -6.39
C ALA A 205 4.29 -10.19 -6.23
N GLN A 206 4.79 -11.40 -5.93
CA GLN A 206 3.94 -12.53 -5.59
C GLN A 206 3.25 -12.36 -4.23
N LYS A 207 3.93 -11.77 -3.23
CA LYS A 207 3.35 -11.45 -1.92
C LYS A 207 2.30 -10.34 -1.98
N ALA A 208 2.50 -9.32 -2.82
CA ALA A 208 1.50 -8.27 -3.08
C ALA A 208 0.25 -8.83 -3.77
N GLY A 209 0.42 -9.70 -4.78
CA GLY A 209 -0.68 -10.40 -5.44
C GLY A 209 -1.46 -11.35 -4.53
N LEU A 210 -0.78 -12.02 -3.58
CA LEU A 210 -1.41 -12.87 -2.57
C LEU A 210 -2.21 -12.05 -1.53
N TRP A 211 -1.83 -10.79 -1.29
CA TRP A 211 -2.43 -9.94 -0.26
C TRP A 211 -3.73 -9.27 -0.72
N LEU A 212 -3.82 -8.88 -1.99
CA LEU A 212 -5.07 -8.38 -2.58
C LEU A 212 -6.10 -9.50 -2.83
N GLU A 213 -5.68 -10.77 -2.84
CA GLU A 213 -6.57 -11.95 -2.82
C GLU A 213 -7.11 -12.30 -1.42
N LEU A 214 -6.74 -11.57 -0.35
CA LEU A 214 -7.45 -11.66 0.92
C LEU A 214 -8.78 -10.95 0.80
N ASP A 215 -9.72 -11.65 0.18
CA ASP A 215 -11.15 -11.44 0.34
C ASP A 215 -11.42 -11.14 1.83
N PRO A 216 -12.10 -10.02 2.16
CA PRO A 216 -12.58 -9.73 3.52
C PRO A 216 -13.26 -10.95 4.19
N ALA A 217 -13.71 -11.93 3.38
CA ALA A 217 -14.16 -13.25 3.79
C ALA A 217 -13.28 -13.97 4.83
N ASP A 218 -11.94 -13.81 4.82
CA ASP A 218 -11.09 -14.52 5.79
C ASP A 218 -11.03 -13.85 7.17
N LEU A 219 -11.26 -12.52 7.24
CA LEU A 219 -11.56 -11.84 8.52
C LEU A 219 -13.00 -12.09 8.98
N LEU A 220 -13.92 -12.30 8.03
CA LEU A 220 -15.33 -12.62 8.27
C LEU A 220 -15.57 -14.05 8.76
N ARG A 221 -14.53 -14.89 8.90
CA ARG A 221 -14.69 -16.23 9.51
C ARG A 221 -15.05 -16.20 11.00
N SER A 222 -15.06 -15.03 11.66
CA SER A 222 -15.63 -14.89 13.02
C SER A 222 -16.14 -13.51 13.47
N GLY A 223 -16.03 -12.43 12.67
CA GLY A 223 -16.37 -11.06 13.11
C GLY A 223 -17.68 -10.50 12.54
N THR A 224 -18.41 -9.72 13.35
CA THR A 224 -19.49 -8.85 12.89
C THR A 224 -18.92 -7.65 12.12
N ARG A 225 -19.75 -6.97 11.31
CA ARG A 225 -19.39 -5.70 10.63
C ARG A 225 -18.73 -4.70 11.59
N ASP A 226 -19.23 -4.64 12.82
CA ASP A 226 -18.72 -3.75 13.86
C ASP A 226 -17.26 -4.07 14.23
N ALA A 227 -16.89 -5.35 14.33
CA ALA A 227 -15.51 -5.75 14.61
C ALA A 227 -14.55 -5.38 13.47
N ALA A 228 -14.99 -5.45 12.21
CA ALA A 228 -14.20 -4.98 11.08
C ALA A 228 -14.03 -3.46 11.11
N LEU A 229 -15.08 -2.72 11.47
CA LEU A 229 -15.02 -1.26 11.64
C LEU A 229 -14.09 -0.86 12.79
N GLU A 230 -14.08 -1.59 13.92
CA GLU A 230 -13.15 -1.34 15.02
C GLU A 230 -11.68 -1.53 14.60
N LEU A 231 -11.38 -2.57 13.81
CA LEU A 231 -10.04 -2.79 13.28
C LEU A 231 -9.64 -1.72 12.26
N TYR A 232 -10.57 -1.31 11.41
CA TYR A 232 -10.40 -0.23 10.46
C TYR A 232 -10.11 1.11 11.16
N GLU A 233 -10.92 1.49 12.16
CA GLU A 233 -10.70 2.72 12.94
C GLU A 233 -9.36 2.66 13.68
N ALA A 234 -9.02 1.51 14.28
CA ALA A 234 -7.72 1.33 14.93
C ALA A 234 -6.56 1.52 13.94
N ASN A 235 -6.69 1.03 12.71
CA ASN A 235 -5.70 1.21 11.65
C ASN A 235 -5.60 2.68 11.21
N LEU A 236 -6.74 3.36 11.07
CA LEU A 236 -6.80 4.79 10.78
C LEU A 236 -6.07 5.60 11.85
N ARG A 237 -6.34 5.34 13.13
CA ARG A 237 -5.69 6.01 14.25
C ARG A 237 -4.17 5.83 14.25
N ILE A 238 -3.67 4.63 13.90
CA ILE A 238 -2.23 4.38 13.76
C ILE A 238 -1.64 5.21 12.61
N ALA A 239 -2.34 5.31 11.48
CA ALA A 239 -1.89 6.15 10.36
C ALA A 239 -1.90 7.64 10.73
N LEU A 240 -2.95 8.10 11.42
CA LEU A 240 -3.11 9.49 11.83
C LEU A 240 -2.04 9.96 12.83
N GLU A 241 -1.51 9.08 13.68
CA GLU A 241 -0.36 9.41 14.54
C GLU A 241 0.86 9.84 13.70
N GLU A 242 1.18 9.09 12.64
CA GLU A 242 2.32 9.40 11.78
C GLU A 242 2.01 10.54 10.79
N VAL A 243 0.77 10.63 10.31
CA VAL A 243 0.32 11.72 9.43
C VAL A 243 0.37 13.06 10.16
N ALA A 244 -0.13 13.12 11.41
CA ALA A 244 -0.09 14.35 12.21
C ALA A 244 1.35 14.75 12.53
N ALA A 245 2.19 13.81 12.97
CA ALA A 245 3.60 14.07 13.25
C ALA A 245 4.35 14.56 12.01
N LEU A 246 4.06 13.99 10.83
CA LEU A 246 4.65 14.46 9.58
C LEU A 246 4.12 15.83 9.17
N ALA A 247 2.81 16.08 9.29
CA ALA A 247 2.21 17.36 8.93
C ALA A 247 2.82 18.54 9.73
N ASP A 248 3.11 18.33 11.02
CA ASP A 248 3.78 19.32 11.88
C ASP A 248 5.23 19.61 11.47
N ASP A 249 5.89 18.66 10.82
CA ASP A 249 7.29 18.75 10.35
C ASP A 249 7.43 19.41 8.96
N LEU A 250 6.33 19.60 8.22
CA LEU A 250 6.34 20.03 6.82
C LEU A 250 6.21 21.55 6.66
N ASP A 251 7.17 22.16 5.98
CA ASP A 251 7.17 23.58 5.66
C ASP A 251 6.34 23.86 4.38
N GLY A 252 5.02 23.96 4.50
CA GLY A 252 4.14 24.30 3.38
C GLY A 252 2.66 24.11 3.68
N ARG A 253 1.82 24.23 2.65
CA ARG A 253 0.40 23.86 2.74
C ARG A 253 0.26 22.35 2.63
N VAL A 254 -0.12 21.74 3.74
CA VAL A 254 -0.40 20.31 3.85
C VAL A 254 -1.90 20.07 3.68
N VAL A 255 -2.25 19.09 2.85
CA VAL A 255 -3.61 18.55 2.73
C VAL A 255 -3.58 17.07 3.10
N VAL A 256 -4.47 16.65 4.01
CA VAL A 256 -4.74 15.23 4.27
C VAL A 256 -6.03 14.86 3.56
N THR A 257 -6.02 13.81 2.74
CA THR A 257 -7.17 13.42 1.92
C THR A 257 -7.25 11.91 1.74
N ALA A 258 -8.26 11.46 1.01
CA ALA A 258 -8.47 10.06 0.66
C ALA A 258 -8.52 9.90 -0.87
N ASP A 259 -8.01 8.78 -1.38
CA ASP A 259 -8.17 8.43 -2.78
C ASP A 259 -9.60 7.97 -3.08
N HIS A 260 -10.24 7.21 -2.18
CA HIS A 260 -11.66 6.86 -2.20
C HIS A 260 -12.18 6.54 -0.79
N GLY A 261 -13.48 6.25 -0.67
CA GLY A 261 -14.07 5.74 0.57
C GLY A 261 -14.15 4.21 0.61
N GLU A 262 -14.52 3.64 1.76
CA GLU A 262 -14.78 2.20 1.94
C GLU A 262 -16.28 1.93 2.14
N ALA A 263 -16.80 0.84 1.56
CA ALA A 263 -18.24 0.53 1.49
C ALA A 263 -18.75 -0.33 2.67
#